data_AF-A0A081EXQ5-F1
#
_entry.id   AF-A0A081EXQ5-F1
#
_cell.length_a   1.000
_cell.length_b   1.000
_cell.length_c   1.000
_cell.angle_alpha   90.00
_cell.angle_beta   90.00
_cell.angle_gamma   90.00
#
_symmetry.space_group_name_H-M   'P 1'
#
loop_
_entity.id
_entity.type
_entity.pdbx_description
1 polymer ?
#
loop_
_entity_poly.entity_id
_entity_poly.type
_entity_poly.pdbx_seq_one_letter_code
_entity_poly.pdbx_strand_id
1 'polypeptide(L)'
;MTSTPAASGPELLDERSLGGILVHFLAIPTGVAGAGIVYLLATNEFTKRNARNALDWHLTVLALTVVTFGSLFTYAELTGQGATDVAALSSLVSLPSSVSSGVSAVAGLAIPALLSLWFAVGLWTFVVGFVAMGKAIFGTAWRYPLTPALVNRYGPRVDFRDRCPLVVLAYVVLLPFVLWGVFFGPTDGAAFFLFAFGLLGLVMFLTPLTAVAMYIHGERDRSPDADWRPHVIAYVGVPVLVATVGYAISRVFTESVYPPGDAMYAFLAAFWVSSVVYVIRWQTTASN
;
A
#
# COMPACT_ATOMS: atom_id res chain seq x y z
N MET A 1 0.80 37.09 38.11
CA MET A 1 1.38 36.20 37.09
C MET A 1 0.91 34.79 37.38
N THR A 2 -0.07 34.31 36.63
CA THR A 2 -0.57 32.93 36.74
C THR A 2 0.36 32.03 35.92
N SER A 3 1.22 31.28 36.58
CA SER A 3 2.02 30.22 35.95
C SER A 3 1.08 29.13 35.45
N THR A 4 1.01 28.95 34.13
CA THR A 4 0.37 27.76 33.55
C THR A 4 1.10 26.53 34.07
N PRO A 5 0.41 25.54 34.67
CA PRO A 5 1.08 24.30 35.10
C PRO A 5 1.78 23.67 33.91
N ALA A 6 3.02 23.21 34.10
CA ALA A 6 3.69 22.40 33.09
C ALA A 6 2.88 21.11 32.90
N ALA A 7 2.38 20.88 31.69
CA ALA A 7 1.63 19.67 31.36
C ALA A 7 2.45 18.44 31.76
N SER A 8 1.78 17.49 32.41
CA SER A 8 2.43 16.28 32.90
C SER A 8 2.87 15.39 31.71
N GLY A 9 3.98 14.66 31.85
CA GLY A 9 4.52 13.81 30.77
C GLY A 9 3.50 12.89 30.07
N PRO A 10 2.54 12.26 30.80
CA PRO A 10 1.45 11.49 30.19
C PRO A 10 0.51 12.33 29.32
N GLU A 11 0.11 13.54 29.75
CA GLU A 11 -0.74 14.44 28.95
C GLU A 11 -0.06 14.87 27.65
N LEU A 12 1.26 15.07 27.67
CA LEU A 12 2.02 15.40 26.46
C LEU A 12 2.04 14.27 25.43
N LEU A 13 1.94 13.00 25.85
CA LEU A 13 1.85 11.87 24.92
C LEU A 13 0.44 11.70 24.35
N ASP A 14 -0.59 12.06 25.13
CA ASP A 14 -1.97 12.13 24.63
C ASP A 14 -2.14 13.28 23.62
N GLU A 15 -1.45 14.41 23.83
CA GLU A 15 -1.40 15.52 22.88
C GLU A 15 -0.48 15.24 21.68
N ARG A 16 0.63 14.52 21.88
CA ARG A 16 1.71 14.29 20.92
C ARG A 16 2.09 12.82 20.83
N SER A 17 1.12 12.01 20.44
CA SER A 17 1.27 10.57 20.30
C SER A 17 2.47 10.19 19.40
N LEU A 18 3.22 9.15 19.80
CA LEU A 18 4.33 8.60 19.00
C LEU A 18 3.90 8.20 17.59
N GLY A 19 2.68 7.65 17.43
CA GLY A 19 2.12 7.31 16.13
C GLY A 19 1.99 8.52 15.20
N GLY A 20 1.58 9.68 15.73
CA GLY A 20 1.48 10.93 14.95
C GLY A 20 2.83 11.50 14.54
N ILE A 21 3.89 11.20 15.27
CA ILE A 21 5.27 11.59 14.92
C ILE A 21 5.83 10.62 13.87
N LEU A 22 5.80 9.32 14.17
CA LEU A 22 6.46 8.28 13.37
C LEU A 22 5.76 7.97 12.05
N VAL A 23 4.49 8.37 11.87
CA VAL A 23 3.76 8.11 10.61
C VAL A 23 4.46 8.68 9.39
N HIS A 24 5.10 9.85 9.50
CA HIS A 24 5.81 10.46 8.38
C HIS A 24 7.06 9.66 8.01
N PHE A 25 7.81 9.18 9.01
CA PHE A 25 8.97 8.33 8.80
C PHE A 25 8.58 6.97 8.19
N LEU A 26 7.49 6.38 8.67
CA LEU A 26 6.97 5.11 8.16
C LEU A 26 6.46 5.25 6.72
N ALA A 27 5.78 6.36 6.41
CA ALA A 27 5.15 6.57 5.10
C ALA A 27 6.17 6.87 3.99
N ILE A 28 7.36 7.41 4.28
CA ILE A 28 8.39 7.64 3.26
C ILE A 28 8.72 6.35 2.46
N PRO A 29 9.13 5.23 3.09
CA PRO A 29 9.45 4.00 2.38
C PRO A 29 8.22 3.18 1.95
N THR A 30 7.07 3.34 2.60
CA THR A 30 5.88 2.49 2.39
C THR A 30 4.75 3.17 1.63
N GLY A 31 4.88 4.47 1.36
CA GLY A 31 3.92 5.29 0.64
C GLY A 31 2.52 5.30 1.25
N VAL A 32 1.53 5.11 0.38
CA VAL A 32 0.10 5.09 0.71
C VAL A 32 -0.22 3.97 1.72
N ALA A 33 0.49 2.83 1.65
CA ALA A 33 0.22 1.70 2.53
C ALA A 33 0.50 2.06 4.00
N GLY A 34 1.69 2.55 4.34
CA GLY A 34 2.01 2.90 5.73
C GLY A 34 1.16 4.05 6.27
N ALA A 35 1.01 5.14 5.49
CA ALA A 35 0.15 6.25 5.89
C ALA A 35 -1.32 5.81 6.09
N GLY A 36 -1.82 4.96 5.19
CA GLY A 36 -3.16 4.40 5.23
C GLY A 36 -3.40 3.50 6.44
N ILE A 37 -2.48 2.57 6.73
CA ILE A 37 -2.56 1.68 7.90
C ILE A 37 -2.63 2.51 9.18
N VAL A 38 -1.73 3.48 9.36
CA VAL A 38 -1.75 4.33 10.56
C VAL A 38 -3.05 5.14 10.63
N TYR A 39 -3.54 5.68 9.52
CA TYR A 39 -4.80 6.42 9.49
C TYR A 39 -6.01 5.57 9.90
N LEU A 40 -6.08 4.32 9.42
CA LEU A 40 -7.15 3.38 9.74
C LEU A 40 -7.10 2.94 11.21
N LEU A 41 -5.90 2.67 11.74
CA LEU A 41 -5.71 2.15 13.09
C LEU A 41 -5.72 3.23 14.19
N ALA A 42 -5.47 4.49 13.84
CA ALA A 42 -5.41 5.58 14.81
C ALA A 42 -6.72 5.76 15.60
N THR A 43 -6.60 5.82 16.92
CA THR A 43 -7.64 6.24 17.86
C THR A 43 -7.39 7.67 18.36
N ASN A 44 -6.12 8.04 18.52
CA ASN A 44 -5.72 9.38 18.92
C ASN A 44 -5.90 10.39 17.78
N GLU A 45 -6.54 11.52 18.08
CA GLU A 45 -6.84 12.59 17.13
C GLU A 45 -5.59 13.18 16.46
N PHE A 46 -4.51 13.38 17.22
CA PHE A 46 -3.25 13.90 16.69
C PHE A 46 -2.59 12.90 15.73
N THR A 47 -2.55 11.60 16.07
CA THR A 47 -2.12 10.56 15.13
C THR A 47 -2.96 10.58 13.85
N LYS A 48 -4.28 10.59 14.01
CA LYS A 48 -5.22 10.48 12.87
C LYS A 48 -5.11 11.68 11.93
N ARG A 49 -4.87 12.89 12.44
CA ARG A 49 -4.62 14.09 11.61
C ARG A 49 -3.29 14.03 10.89
N ASN A 50 -2.21 13.63 11.56
CA ASN A 50 -0.89 13.48 10.92
C ASN A 50 -0.90 12.40 9.83
N ALA A 51 -1.51 11.25 10.13
CA ALA A 51 -1.64 10.15 9.18
C ALA A 51 -2.47 10.55 7.96
N ARG A 52 -3.52 11.34 8.16
CA ARG A 52 -4.32 11.90 7.06
C ARG A 52 -3.51 12.81 6.15
N ASN A 53 -2.72 13.72 6.74
CA ASN A 53 -1.87 14.63 5.97
C ASN A 53 -0.80 13.87 5.18
N ALA A 54 -0.18 12.85 5.78
CA ALA A 54 0.76 11.97 5.08
C ALA A 54 0.07 11.17 3.96
N LEU A 55 -1.15 10.65 4.21
CA LEU A 55 -1.91 9.89 3.24
C LEU A 55 -2.32 10.75 2.04
N ASP A 56 -2.80 11.98 2.26
CA ASP A 56 -3.09 12.95 1.20
C ASP A 56 -1.85 13.20 0.31
N TRP A 57 -0.65 13.33 0.91
CA TRP A 57 0.61 13.49 0.19
C TRP A 57 0.92 12.27 -0.68
N HIS A 58 0.94 11.08 -0.07
CA HIS A 58 1.31 9.86 -0.78
C HIS A 58 0.29 9.43 -1.82
N LEU A 59 -1.00 9.76 -1.66
CA LEU A 59 -1.99 9.58 -2.72
C LEU A 59 -1.70 10.48 -3.93
N THR A 60 -1.22 11.70 -3.70
CA THR A 60 -0.80 12.62 -4.76
C THR A 60 0.45 12.10 -5.48
N VAL A 61 1.45 11.62 -4.73
CA VAL A 61 2.65 10.99 -5.28
C VAL A 61 2.31 9.72 -6.06
N LEU A 62 1.37 8.91 -5.56
CA LEU A 62 0.90 7.71 -6.26
C LEU A 62 0.22 8.08 -7.57
N ALA A 63 -0.66 9.10 -7.58
CA ALA A 63 -1.30 9.57 -8.81
C ALA A 63 -0.27 10.05 -9.84
N LEU A 64 0.74 10.84 -9.42
CA LEU A 64 1.84 11.24 -10.30
C LEU A 64 2.62 10.03 -10.82
N THR A 65 2.89 9.04 -9.97
CA THR A 65 3.57 7.81 -10.36
C THR A 65 2.79 7.06 -11.44
N VAL A 66 1.49 6.87 -11.24
CA VAL A 66 0.61 6.20 -12.21
C VAL A 66 0.57 6.97 -13.53
N VAL A 67 0.45 8.31 -13.49
CA VAL A 67 0.44 9.14 -14.69
C VAL A 67 1.79 9.05 -15.43
N THR A 68 2.90 9.20 -14.73
CA THR A 68 4.24 9.18 -15.34
C THR A 68 4.56 7.82 -15.97
N PHE A 69 4.44 6.74 -15.20
CA PHE A 69 4.79 5.41 -15.69
C PHE A 69 3.73 4.84 -16.64
N GLY A 70 2.45 5.15 -16.45
CA GLY A 70 1.39 4.80 -17.41
C GLY A 70 1.59 5.49 -18.76
N SER A 71 2.00 6.77 -18.76
CA SER A 71 2.32 7.50 -19.99
C SER A 71 3.58 6.96 -20.67
N LEU A 72 4.63 6.68 -19.90
CA LEU A 72 5.87 6.07 -20.40
C LEU A 72 5.60 4.70 -21.03
N PHE A 73 4.87 3.84 -20.32
CA PHE A 73 4.47 2.52 -20.82
C PHE A 73 3.69 2.65 -22.12
N THR A 74 2.62 3.46 -22.12
CA THR A 74 1.78 3.68 -23.31
C THR A 74 2.60 4.18 -24.51
N TYR A 75 3.52 5.11 -24.28
CA TYR A 75 4.39 5.62 -25.34
C TYR A 75 5.36 4.57 -25.87
N ALA A 76 5.98 3.78 -24.99
CA ALA A 76 6.87 2.71 -25.40
C ALA A 76 6.14 1.70 -26.30
N GLU A 77 4.94 1.25 -25.87
CA GLU A 77 4.10 0.34 -26.64
C GLU A 77 3.72 0.93 -28.02
N LEU A 78 3.30 2.19 -28.07
CA LEU A 78 2.91 2.85 -29.33
C LEU A 78 4.07 3.10 -30.30
N THR A 79 5.32 3.17 -29.81
CA THR A 79 6.52 3.42 -30.62
C THR A 79 7.28 2.16 -30.98
N GLY A 80 6.76 0.97 -30.61
CA GLY A 80 7.43 -0.31 -30.85
C GLY A 80 8.68 -0.51 -29.98
N GLN A 81 8.87 0.33 -28.96
CA GLN A 81 9.91 0.18 -27.92
C GLN A 81 9.36 -0.53 -26.67
N GLY A 82 8.08 -0.91 -26.71
CA GLY A 82 7.35 -1.57 -25.65
C GLY A 82 7.85 -2.97 -25.36
N ALA A 83 7.45 -3.50 -24.22
CA ALA A 83 7.82 -4.84 -23.78
C ALA A 83 6.67 -5.84 -23.93
N THR A 84 5.50 -5.37 -24.38
CA THR A 84 4.36 -6.22 -24.67
C THR A 84 4.19 -6.33 -26.18
N ASP A 85 4.13 -7.55 -26.72
CA ASP A 85 3.86 -7.79 -28.15
C ASP A 85 2.39 -7.46 -28.52
N VAL A 86 1.84 -6.39 -27.95
CA VAL A 86 0.45 -5.98 -28.10
C VAL A 86 0.32 -5.23 -29.43
N ALA A 87 0.42 -6.00 -30.52
CA ALA A 87 0.02 -5.59 -31.87
C ALA A 87 -1.45 -5.11 -31.91
N ALA A 88 -2.25 -5.49 -30.92
CA ALA A 88 -3.63 -5.03 -30.77
C ALA A 88 -3.73 -3.51 -30.53
N LEU A 89 -2.82 -2.89 -29.77
CA LEU A 89 -2.92 -1.45 -29.44
C LEU A 89 -2.63 -0.58 -30.67
N SER A 90 -1.61 -0.96 -31.44
CA SER A 90 -1.26 -0.31 -32.71
C SER A 90 -2.32 -0.56 -33.79
N SER A 91 -3.00 -1.71 -33.78
CA SER A 91 -4.13 -1.97 -34.69
C SER A 91 -5.42 -1.21 -34.34
N LEU A 92 -5.65 -0.92 -33.04
CA LEU A 92 -6.81 -0.16 -32.56
C LEU A 92 -6.63 1.36 -32.74
N VAL A 93 -5.39 1.83 -32.77
CA VAL A 93 -5.02 3.24 -32.88
C VAL A 93 -4.27 3.46 -34.20
N SER A 94 -4.98 3.28 -35.32
CA SER A 94 -4.45 3.67 -36.64
C SER A 94 -4.52 5.19 -36.80
N LEU A 95 -3.44 5.88 -36.42
CA LEU A 95 -3.31 7.34 -36.56
C LEU A 95 -2.73 7.72 -37.94
N PRO A 96 -3.22 8.80 -38.58
CA PRO A 96 -2.57 9.37 -39.76
C PRO A 96 -1.10 9.72 -39.48
N SER A 97 -0.23 9.60 -40.49
CA SER A 97 1.22 9.82 -40.37
C SER A 97 1.62 11.22 -39.87
N SER A 98 0.78 12.23 -40.11
CA SER A 98 0.93 13.58 -39.57
C SER A 98 0.61 13.68 -38.08
N VAL A 99 -0.32 12.85 -37.58
CA VAL A 99 -0.69 12.79 -36.16
C VAL A 99 0.33 11.96 -35.39
N SER A 100 0.82 10.84 -35.97
CA SER A 100 1.84 10.02 -35.31
C SER A 100 3.16 10.77 -35.12
N SER A 101 3.60 11.55 -36.10
CA SER A 101 4.79 12.40 -35.99
C SER A 101 4.62 13.52 -34.94
N GLY A 102 3.45 14.16 -34.89
CA GLY A 102 3.13 15.17 -33.87
C GLY A 102 3.06 14.59 -32.45
N VAL A 103 2.42 13.44 -32.27
CA VAL A 103 2.33 12.74 -30.98
C VAL A 103 3.70 12.33 -30.48
N SER A 104 4.57 11.79 -31.35
CA SER A 104 5.94 11.42 -30.98
C SER A 104 6.77 12.63 -30.56
N ALA A 105 6.63 13.78 -31.24
CA ALA A 105 7.34 15.00 -30.86
C ALA A 105 6.89 15.55 -29.49
N VAL A 106 5.58 15.59 -29.24
CA VAL A 106 5.03 16.05 -27.95
C VAL A 106 5.40 15.09 -26.81
N ALA A 107 5.27 13.78 -27.04
CA ALA A 107 5.60 12.76 -26.05
C ALA A 107 7.11 12.74 -25.73
N GLY A 108 7.97 12.97 -26.74
CA GLY A 108 9.42 13.08 -26.58
C GLY A 108 9.86 14.20 -25.63
N LEU A 109 9.06 15.25 -25.46
CA LEU A 109 9.28 16.31 -24.46
C LEU A 109 8.53 16.02 -23.15
N ALA A 110 7.28 15.58 -23.24
CA ALA A 110 6.41 15.41 -22.09
C ALA A 110 6.88 14.30 -21.15
N ILE A 111 7.38 13.18 -21.67
CA ILE A 111 7.82 12.04 -20.85
C ILE A 111 9.07 12.37 -20.03
N PRO A 112 10.16 12.94 -20.60
CA PRO A 112 11.28 13.40 -19.81
C PRO A 112 10.89 14.44 -18.76
N ALA A 113 9.96 15.35 -19.09
CA ALA A 113 9.46 16.33 -18.14
C ALA A 113 8.69 15.68 -16.97
N LEU A 114 7.81 14.71 -17.26
CA LEU A 114 7.08 13.94 -16.25
C LEU A 114 8.01 13.10 -15.37
N LEU A 115 9.03 12.48 -15.96
CA LEU A 115 10.05 11.73 -15.21
C LEU A 115 10.87 12.65 -14.30
N SER A 116 11.28 13.81 -14.82
CA SER A 116 12.02 14.81 -14.03
C SER A 116 11.17 15.33 -12.87
N LEU A 117 9.88 15.61 -13.13
CA LEU A 117 8.93 16.02 -12.10
C LEU A 117 8.72 14.92 -11.06
N TRP A 118 8.52 13.68 -11.50
CA TRP A 118 8.35 12.52 -10.60
C TRP A 118 9.58 12.33 -9.71
N PHE A 119 10.79 12.41 -10.27
CA PHE A 119 12.03 12.31 -9.52
C PHE A 119 12.18 13.47 -8.51
N ALA A 120 11.90 14.70 -8.93
CA ALA A 120 11.93 15.87 -8.05
C ALA A 120 10.92 15.76 -6.90
N VAL A 121 9.69 15.30 -7.17
CA VAL A 121 8.67 15.04 -6.15
C VAL A 121 9.07 13.88 -5.23
N GLY A 122 9.76 12.87 -5.76
CA GLY A 122 10.35 11.79 -4.98
C GLY A 122 11.37 12.30 -3.96
N LEU A 123 12.34 13.10 -4.40
CA LEU A 123 13.30 13.76 -3.50
C LEU A 123 12.62 14.70 -2.51
N TRP A 124 11.65 15.47 -2.99
CA TRP A 124 10.90 16.39 -2.15
C TRP A 124 10.12 15.66 -1.06
N THR A 125 9.55 14.48 -1.34
CA THR A 125 8.85 13.63 -0.36
C THR A 125 9.69 13.36 0.89
N PHE A 126 10.99 13.11 0.74
CA PHE A 126 11.89 12.96 1.88
C PHE A 126 11.97 14.25 2.70
N VAL A 127 12.18 15.38 2.03
CA VAL A 127 12.29 16.70 2.68
C VAL A 127 11.02 17.04 3.45
N VAL A 128 9.86 16.99 2.80
CA VAL A 128 8.59 17.33 3.46
C VAL A 128 8.18 16.32 4.52
N GLY A 129 8.54 15.04 4.34
CA GLY A 129 8.33 13.99 5.35
C GLY A 129 9.10 14.27 6.64
N PHE A 130 10.39 14.60 6.54
CA PHE A 130 11.19 14.95 7.73
C PHE A 130 10.75 16.28 8.37
N VAL A 131 10.36 17.28 7.57
CA VAL A 131 9.79 18.54 8.09
C VAL A 131 8.47 18.28 8.82
N ALA A 132 7.59 17.45 8.26
CA ALA A 132 6.33 17.07 8.89
C ALA A 132 6.56 16.33 10.21
N MET A 133 7.52 15.40 10.24
CA MET A 133 7.94 14.71 11.46
C MET A 133 8.47 15.69 12.52
N GLY A 134 9.36 16.60 12.13
CA GLY A 134 9.87 17.65 13.02
C GLY A 134 8.75 18.51 13.61
N LYS A 135 7.80 18.95 12.79
CA LYS A 135 6.62 19.70 13.25
C LYS A 135 5.73 18.86 14.18
N ALA A 136 5.59 17.57 13.93
CA ALA A 136 4.83 16.68 14.78
C ALA A 136 5.48 16.52 16.17
N ILE A 137 6.82 16.48 16.27
CA ILE A 137 7.55 16.48 17.55
C ILE A 137 7.19 17.73 18.38
N PHE A 138 7.04 18.87 17.73
CA PHE A 138 6.60 20.13 18.36
C PHE A 138 5.07 20.25 18.49
N GLY A 139 4.31 19.15 18.29
CA GLY A 139 2.86 19.10 18.51
C GLY A 139 2.02 19.69 17.38
N THR A 140 2.59 19.92 16.20
CA THR A 140 1.85 20.47 15.06
C THR A 140 1.56 19.40 14.01
N ALA A 141 0.27 19.13 13.76
CA ALA A 141 -0.16 18.31 12.63
C ALA A 141 -0.09 19.11 11.31
N TRP A 142 1.08 19.13 10.70
CA TRP A 142 1.34 19.94 9.51
C TRP A 142 0.79 19.29 8.24
N ARG A 143 0.09 20.10 7.43
CA ARG A 143 -0.37 19.69 6.10
C ARG A 143 0.74 19.95 5.09
N TYR A 144 1.01 18.94 4.26
CA TYR A 144 2.01 19.01 3.21
C TYR A 144 1.63 20.11 2.20
N PRO A 145 2.62 20.84 1.66
CA PRO A 145 2.37 21.93 0.72
C PRO A 145 1.76 21.36 -0.57
N LEU A 146 0.89 22.15 -1.21
CA LEU A 146 0.26 21.81 -2.51
C LEU A 146 -0.53 20.49 -2.52
N THR A 147 -0.87 19.96 -1.34
CA THR A 147 -1.52 18.66 -1.23
C THR A 147 -3.04 18.82 -1.21
N PRO A 148 -3.79 18.21 -2.15
CA PRO A 148 -5.24 18.18 -2.10
C PRO A 148 -5.77 17.41 -0.87
N ALA A 149 -6.91 17.81 -0.33
CA ALA A 149 -7.54 17.15 0.83
C ALA A 149 -8.36 15.94 0.38
N LEU A 150 -7.71 14.93 -0.21
CA LEU A 150 -8.36 13.78 -0.82
C LEU A 150 -9.09 12.92 0.21
N VAL A 151 -8.46 12.62 1.34
CA VAL A 151 -9.04 11.78 2.40
C VAL A 151 -10.27 12.44 3.00
N ASN A 152 -10.26 13.76 3.21
CA ASN A 152 -11.46 14.47 3.68
C ASN A 152 -12.59 14.46 2.64
N ARG A 153 -12.23 14.59 1.36
CA ARG A 153 -13.20 14.70 0.27
C ARG A 153 -13.88 13.37 -0.08
N TYR A 154 -13.10 12.28 -0.07
CA TYR A 154 -13.54 10.97 -0.54
C TYR A 154 -13.69 9.94 0.58
N GLY A 155 -13.04 10.12 1.72
CA GLY A 155 -13.10 9.21 2.87
C GLY A 155 -14.52 8.87 3.32
N PRO A 156 -15.45 9.85 3.44
CA PRO A 156 -16.84 9.55 3.80
C PRO A 156 -17.59 8.66 2.79
N ARG A 157 -17.08 8.52 1.56
CA ARG A 157 -17.67 7.65 0.52
C ARG A 157 -17.06 6.25 0.52
N VAL A 158 -15.97 6.05 1.25
CA VAL A 158 -15.21 4.80 1.31
C VAL A 158 -15.33 4.26 2.74
N ASP A 159 -16.39 3.49 2.98
CA ASP A 159 -16.53 2.78 4.25
C ASP A 159 -15.63 1.53 4.24
N PHE A 160 -14.43 1.66 4.80
CA PHE A 160 -13.51 0.54 4.93
C PHE A 160 -13.99 -0.48 5.97
N ARG A 161 -14.67 -0.02 7.03
CA ARG A 161 -15.07 -0.87 8.15
C ARG A 161 -16.10 -1.90 7.71
N ASP A 162 -17.11 -1.46 6.97
CA ASP A 162 -18.14 -2.34 6.40
C ASP A 162 -17.58 -3.29 5.32
N ARG A 163 -16.44 -2.94 4.71
CA ARG A 163 -15.80 -3.70 3.65
C ARG A 163 -14.65 -4.61 4.12
N CYS A 164 -14.35 -4.65 5.41
CA CYS A 164 -13.36 -5.59 5.97
C CYS A 164 -13.53 -7.05 5.46
N PRO A 165 -14.75 -7.64 5.44
CA PRO A 165 -14.93 -8.99 4.88
C PRO A 165 -14.51 -9.10 3.42
N LEU A 166 -14.88 -8.10 2.63
CA LEU A 166 -14.61 -8.08 1.20
C LEU A 166 -13.10 -8.00 0.91
N VAL A 167 -12.35 -7.25 1.73
CA VAL A 167 -10.88 -7.16 1.59
C VAL A 167 -10.22 -8.51 1.85
N VAL A 168 -10.60 -9.21 2.93
CA VAL A 168 -10.05 -10.53 3.25
C VAL A 168 -10.42 -11.55 2.17
N LEU A 169 -11.68 -11.54 1.70
CA LEU A 169 -12.12 -12.42 0.62
C LEU A 169 -11.37 -12.15 -0.69
N ALA A 170 -11.20 -10.87 -1.05
CA ALA A 170 -10.43 -10.48 -2.23
C ALA A 170 -8.99 -11.01 -2.16
N TYR A 171 -8.34 -10.95 -1.00
CA TYR A 171 -7.01 -11.53 -0.81
C TYR A 171 -6.98 -13.05 -0.99
N VAL A 172 -7.93 -13.76 -0.36
CA VAL A 172 -8.06 -15.23 -0.46
C VAL A 172 -8.21 -15.68 -1.91
N VAL A 173 -8.98 -14.94 -2.72
CA VAL A 173 -9.21 -15.27 -4.13
C VAL A 173 -8.05 -14.84 -5.03
N LEU A 174 -7.55 -13.61 -4.87
CA LEU A 174 -6.56 -13.04 -5.79
C LEU A 174 -5.16 -13.62 -5.59
N LEU A 175 -4.76 -13.97 -4.37
CA LEU A 175 -3.42 -14.50 -4.13
C LEU A 175 -3.08 -15.75 -4.97
N PRO A 176 -3.85 -16.86 -4.92
CA PRO A 176 -3.50 -18.05 -5.67
C PRO A 176 -3.47 -17.79 -7.18
N PHE A 177 -4.34 -16.91 -7.69
CA PHE A 177 -4.35 -16.52 -9.10
C PHE A 177 -3.07 -15.77 -9.50
N VAL A 178 -2.66 -14.78 -8.69
CA VAL A 178 -1.43 -14.01 -8.93
C VAL A 178 -0.20 -14.91 -8.81
N LEU A 179 -0.10 -15.74 -7.76
CA LEU A 179 1.03 -16.66 -7.57
C LEU A 179 1.10 -17.69 -8.71
N TRP A 180 -0.04 -18.22 -9.16
CA TRP A 180 -0.07 -19.10 -10.32
C TRP A 180 0.54 -18.43 -11.55
N GLY A 181 0.16 -17.19 -11.84
CA GLY A 181 0.72 -16.43 -12.96
C GLY A 181 2.20 -16.10 -12.80
N VAL A 182 2.67 -15.84 -11.58
CA VAL A 182 4.10 -15.58 -11.30
C VAL A 182 4.95 -16.84 -11.51
N PHE A 183 4.49 -18.01 -11.08
CA PHE A 183 5.28 -19.25 -11.14
C PHE A 183 5.10 -20.06 -12.42
N PHE A 184 3.93 -19.99 -13.04
CA PHE A 184 3.56 -20.83 -14.19
C PHE A 184 3.08 -20.01 -15.40
N GLY A 185 2.96 -18.70 -15.26
CA GLY A 185 2.55 -17.82 -16.36
C GLY A 185 3.69 -17.50 -17.33
N PRO A 186 3.39 -16.70 -18.38
CA PRO A 186 4.38 -16.26 -19.34
C PRO A 186 5.49 -15.44 -18.69
N THR A 187 6.72 -15.62 -19.16
CA THR A 187 7.91 -14.88 -18.69
C THR A 187 8.13 -13.57 -19.45
N ASP A 188 7.33 -13.32 -20.47
CA ASP A 188 7.38 -12.19 -21.38
C ASP A 188 5.97 -11.70 -21.76
N GLY A 189 5.91 -10.54 -22.41
CA GLY A 189 4.66 -9.94 -22.88
C GLY A 189 3.77 -9.37 -21.78
N ALA A 190 2.54 -8.98 -22.15
CA ALA A 190 1.60 -8.28 -21.26
C ALA A 190 1.20 -9.10 -20.02
N ALA A 191 1.10 -10.42 -20.16
CA ALA A 191 0.74 -11.30 -19.05
C ALA A 191 1.81 -11.30 -17.94
N PHE A 192 3.09 -11.28 -18.31
CA PHE A 192 4.19 -11.15 -17.35
C PHE A 192 4.05 -9.88 -16.51
N PHE A 193 3.84 -8.72 -17.16
CA PHE A 193 3.66 -7.45 -16.45
C PHE A 193 2.43 -7.45 -15.57
N LEU A 194 1.31 -8.01 -16.04
CA LEU A 194 0.09 -8.13 -15.25
C LEU A 194 0.34 -8.87 -13.94
N PHE A 195 1.04 -10.01 -13.97
CA PHE A 195 1.35 -10.78 -12.77
C PHE A 195 2.43 -10.14 -11.91
N ALA A 196 3.43 -9.48 -12.49
CA ALA A 196 4.45 -8.75 -11.75
C ALA A 196 3.86 -7.55 -10.97
N PHE A 197 3.06 -6.71 -11.64
CA PHE A 197 2.34 -5.62 -10.97
C PHE A 197 1.24 -6.13 -10.04
N GLY A 198 0.60 -7.25 -10.38
CA GLY A 198 -0.34 -7.95 -9.51
C GLY A 198 0.31 -8.39 -8.19
N LEU A 199 1.50 -8.99 -8.25
CA LEU A 199 2.27 -9.38 -7.07
C LEU A 199 2.69 -8.15 -6.26
N LEU A 200 3.19 -7.09 -6.92
CA LEU A 200 3.55 -5.85 -6.24
C LEU A 200 2.34 -5.25 -5.50
N GLY A 201 1.19 -5.14 -6.19
CA GLY A 201 -0.04 -4.62 -5.60
C GLY A 201 -0.54 -5.48 -4.45
N LEU A 202 -0.41 -6.80 -4.57
CA LEU A 202 -0.79 -7.74 -3.55
C LEU A 202 0.09 -7.62 -2.30
N VAL A 203 1.40 -7.56 -2.45
CA VAL A 203 2.35 -7.47 -1.33
C VAL A 203 2.27 -6.10 -0.66
N MET A 204 2.25 -5.02 -1.45
CA MET A 204 2.30 -3.65 -0.93
C MET A 204 0.97 -3.15 -0.37
N PHE A 205 -0.17 -3.60 -0.90
CA PHE A 205 -1.48 -3.06 -0.51
C PHE A 205 -2.41 -4.13 0.04
N LEU A 206 -2.70 -5.18 -0.74
CA LEU A 206 -3.78 -6.10 -0.36
C LEU A 206 -3.45 -6.91 0.90
N THR A 207 -2.20 -7.35 1.03
CA THR A 207 -1.71 -8.11 2.19
C THR A 207 -1.79 -7.31 3.49
N PRO A 208 -1.20 -6.09 3.59
CA PRO A 208 -1.31 -5.30 4.81
C PRO A 208 -2.76 -4.86 5.09
N LEU A 209 -3.56 -4.53 4.05
CA LEU A 209 -4.98 -4.20 4.24
C LEU A 209 -5.78 -5.39 4.78
N THR A 210 -5.44 -6.62 4.39
CA THR A 210 -6.05 -7.85 4.90
C THR A 210 -5.72 -8.04 6.38
N ALA A 211 -4.47 -7.82 6.78
CA ALA A 211 -4.08 -7.89 8.19
C ALA A 211 -4.81 -6.82 9.03
N VAL A 212 -4.93 -5.59 8.52
CA VAL A 212 -5.70 -4.51 9.15
C VAL A 212 -7.19 -4.87 9.24
N ALA A 213 -7.78 -5.41 8.17
CA ALA A 213 -9.18 -5.80 8.15
C ALA A 213 -9.48 -6.90 9.19
N MET A 214 -8.62 -7.91 9.31
CA MET A 214 -8.72 -8.92 10.37
C MET A 214 -8.60 -8.34 11.77
N TYR A 215 -7.69 -7.38 11.99
CA TYR A 215 -7.53 -6.73 13.28
C TYR A 215 -8.74 -5.87 13.66
N ILE A 216 -9.22 -5.05 12.72
CA ILE A 216 -10.39 -4.20 12.93
C ILE A 216 -11.60 -5.07 13.25
N HIS A 217 -11.86 -6.10 12.44
CA HIS A 217 -13.02 -6.98 12.62
C HIS A 217 -12.90 -7.87 13.87
N GLY A 218 -11.77 -8.55 14.04
CA GLY A 218 -11.61 -9.61 15.04
C GLY A 218 -11.29 -9.12 16.44
N GLU A 219 -10.72 -7.92 16.59
CA GLU A 219 -10.29 -7.39 17.88
C GLU A 219 -10.93 -6.03 18.19
N ARG A 220 -10.73 -5.02 17.34
CA ARG A 220 -11.08 -3.62 17.67
C ARG A 220 -12.58 -3.36 17.75
N ASP A 221 -13.33 -3.82 16.75
CA ASP A 221 -14.74 -3.54 16.58
C ASP A 221 -15.63 -4.75 16.92
N ARG A 222 -15.03 -5.76 17.57
CA ARG A 222 -15.70 -6.99 17.95
C ARG A 222 -16.83 -6.71 18.94
N SER A 223 -18.01 -7.28 18.68
CA SER A 223 -19.11 -7.28 19.65
C SER A 223 -18.71 -8.02 20.94
N PRO A 224 -18.99 -7.48 22.14
CA PRO A 224 -18.75 -8.19 23.40
C PRO A 224 -19.38 -9.59 23.45
N ASP A 225 -20.53 -9.73 22.80
CA ASP A 225 -21.36 -10.93 22.76
C ASP A 225 -21.04 -11.87 21.59
N ALA A 226 -19.97 -11.62 20.83
CA ALA A 226 -19.58 -12.50 19.74
C ALA A 226 -19.11 -13.87 20.29
N ASP A 227 -19.74 -14.94 19.81
CA ASP A 227 -19.42 -16.34 20.12
C ASP A 227 -17.99 -16.72 19.71
N TRP A 228 -17.47 -16.08 18.66
CA TRP A 228 -16.11 -16.29 18.18
C TRP A 228 -15.18 -15.16 18.60
N ARG A 229 -14.04 -15.54 19.19
CA ARG A 229 -13.00 -14.63 19.66
C ARG A 229 -11.65 -15.02 19.05
N PRO A 230 -11.35 -14.59 17.81
CA PRO A 230 -10.08 -14.92 17.19
C PRO A 230 -8.92 -14.22 17.91
N HIS A 231 -7.86 -14.95 18.22
CA HIS A 231 -6.58 -14.33 18.56
C HIS A 231 -5.95 -13.79 17.28
N VAL A 232 -6.31 -12.57 16.86
CA VAL A 232 -5.85 -12.00 15.57
C VAL A 232 -4.31 -11.97 15.47
N ILE A 233 -3.63 -11.78 16.60
CA ILE A 233 -2.17 -11.85 16.69
C ILE A 233 -1.64 -13.21 16.22
N ALA A 234 -2.35 -14.31 16.46
CA ALA A 234 -1.95 -15.62 15.95
C ALA A 234 -2.11 -15.69 14.42
N TYR A 235 -3.22 -15.16 13.87
CA TYR A 235 -3.49 -15.18 12.43
C TYR A 235 -2.46 -14.38 11.61
N VAL A 236 -1.92 -13.30 12.18
CA VAL A 236 -0.89 -12.48 11.52
C VAL A 236 0.53 -12.90 11.92
N GLY A 237 0.74 -13.22 13.20
CA GLY A 237 2.05 -13.54 13.76
C GLY A 237 2.59 -14.91 13.35
N VAL A 238 1.74 -15.93 13.20
CA VAL A 238 2.18 -17.26 12.74
C VAL A 238 2.79 -17.18 11.32
N PRO A 239 2.16 -16.50 10.34
CA PRO A 239 2.78 -16.26 9.04
C PRO A 239 4.13 -15.55 9.09
N VAL A 240 4.30 -14.55 9.95
CA VAL A 240 5.61 -13.87 10.15
C VAL A 240 6.66 -14.84 10.68
N LEU A 241 6.29 -15.71 11.63
CA LEU A 241 7.18 -16.76 12.13
C LEU A 241 7.56 -17.73 11.01
N VAL A 242 6.59 -18.17 10.20
CA VAL A 242 6.83 -19.03 9.03
C VAL A 242 7.79 -18.37 8.04
N ALA A 243 7.64 -17.07 7.79
CA ALA A 243 8.55 -16.30 6.94
C ALA A 243 9.99 -16.29 7.48
N THR A 244 10.14 -16.10 8.80
CA THR A 244 11.44 -16.05 9.47
C THR A 244 12.14 -17.42 9.42
N VAL A 245 11.39 -18.49 9.67
CA VAL A 245 11.88 -19.86 9.54
C VAL A 245 12.22 -20.16 8.08
N GLY A 246 11.37 -19.78 7.13
CA GLY A 246 11.59 -19.94 5.69
C GLY A 246 12.86 -19.24 5.23
N TYR A 247 13.12 -18.01 5.70
CA TYR A 247 14.36 -17.29 5.46
C TYR A 247 15.58 -18.05 5.98
N ALA A 248 15.53 -18.51 7.23
CA ALA A 248 16.64 -19.24 7.85
C ALA A 248 16.91 -20.56 7.12
N ILE A 249 15.86 -21.30 6.74
CA ILE A 249 15.98 -22.54 5.98
C ILE A 249 16.59 -22.27 4.61
N SER A 250 16.05 -21.29 3.89
CA SER A 250 16.51 -20.90 2.56
C SER A 250 17.99 -20.51 2.54
N ARG A 251 18.42 -19.76 3.56
CA ARG A 251 19.81 -19.31 3.70
C ARG A 251 20.78 -20.43 4.11
N VAL A 252 20.36 -21.32 5.00
CA VAL A 252 21.28 -22.29 5.64
C VAL A 252 21.29 -23.64 4.92
N PHE A 253 20.17 -24.08 4.35
CA PHE A 253 20.00 -25.45 3.85
C PHE A 253 19.83 -25.53 2.33
N THR A 254 19.21 -24.53 1.69
CA THR A 254 18.95 -24.60 0.24
C THR A 254 19.90 -23.77 -0.60
N GLU A 255 20.82 -23.03 0.04
CA GLU A 255 21.75 -22.09 -0.62
C GLU A 255 21.05 -21.18 -1.64
N SER A 256 19.84 -20.72 -1.31
CA SER A 256 19.04 -19.93 -2.25
C SER A 256 19.77 -18.66 -2.67
N VAL A 257 19.64 -18.32 -3.95
CA VAL A 257 20.17 -17.08 -4.52
C VAL A 257 19.49 -15.85 -3.91
N TYR A 258 18.23 -15.99 -3.48
CA TYR A 258 17.46 -14.87 -2.92
C TYR A 258 16.57 -15.28 -1.74
N PRO A 259 17.15 -15.55 -0.55
CA PRO A 259 16.40 -15.95 0.63
C PRO A 259 15.27 -15.00 1.07
N PRO A 260 15.37 -13.66 0.90
CA PRO A 260 14.25 -12.77 1.18
C PRO A 260 13.01 -13.05 0.33
N GLY A 261 13.19 -13.44 -0.94
CA GLY A 261 12.07 -13.81 -1.82
C GLY A 261 11.38 -15.08 -1.36
N ASP A 262 12.16 -16.10 -0.99
CA ASP A 262 11.61 -17.35 -0.46
C ASP A 262 10.80 -17.12 0.82
N ALA A 263 11.33 -16.29 1.72
CA ALA A 263 10.65 -15.88 2.94
C ALA A 263 9.34 -15.13 2.66
N MET A 264 9.32 -14.25 1.65
CA MET A 264 8.12 -13.56 1.21
C MET A 264 7.06 -14.54 0.69
N TYR A 265 7.43 -15.53 -0.14
CA TYR A 265 6.47 -16.52 -0.62
C TYR A 265 5.96 -17.44 0.48
N ALA A 266 6.84 -17.85 1.41
CA ALA A 266 6.45 -18.61 2.60
C ALA A 266 5.47 -17.82 3.48
N PHE A 267 5.73 -16.52 3.69
CA PHE A 267 4.81 -15.61 4.37
C PHE A 267 3.45 -15.57 3.68
N LEU A 268 3.42 -15.32 2.36
CA LEU A 268 2.18 -15.20 1.60
C LEU A 268 1.36 -16.49 1.65
N ALA A 269 1.99 -17.65 1.50
CA ALA A 269 1.33 -18.95 1.60
C ALA A 269 0.74 -19.18 2.99
N ALA A 270 1.50 -18.92 4.05
CA ALA A 270 1.02 -19.08 5.43
C ALA A 270 -0.10 -18.08 5.76
N PHE A 271 0.05 -16.82 5.33
CA PHE A 271 -0.95 -15.77 5.56
C PHE A 271 -2.25 -16.05 4.80
N TRP A 272 -2.18 -16.66 3.62
CA TRP A 272 -3.33 -17.17 2.89
C TRP A 272 -4.08 -18.26 3.64
N VAL A 273 -3.38 -19.27 4.15
CA VAL A 273 -4.00 -20.34 4.96
C VAL A 273 -4.67 -19.72 6.20
N SER A 274 -3.98 -18.83 6.91
CA SER A 274 -4.56 -18.08 8.03
C SER A 274 -5.82 -17.32 7.62
N SER A 275 -5.81 -16.67 6.44
CA SER A 275 -6.95 -15.90 5.93
C SER A 275 -8.14 -16.78 5.56
N VAL A 276 -7.91 -17.94 4.94
CA VAL A 276 -8.94 -18.93 4.65
C VAL A 276 -9.58 -19.44 5.93
N VAL A 277 -8.77 -19.83 6.92
CA VAL A 277 -9.27 -20.30 8.23
C VAL A 277 -10.08 -19.21 8.92
N TYR A 278 -9.61 -17.97 8.88
CA TYR A 278 -10.30 -16.83 9.45
C TYR A 278 -11.69 -16.63 8.83
N VAL A 279 -11.79 -16.63 7.50
CA VAL A 279 -13.06 -16.46 6.78
C VAL A 279 -14.02 -17.63 7.03
N ILE A 280 -13.54 -18.87 7.00
CA ILE A 280 -14.37 -20.04 7.28
C ILE A 280 -14.94 -19.96 8.70
N ARG A 281 -14.09 -19.68 9.68
CA ARG A 281 -14.52 -19.57 11.09
C ARG A 281 -15.56 -18.47 11.25
N TRP A 282 -15.28 -17.29 10.72
CA TRP A 282 -16.22 -16.18 10.72
C TRP A 282 -17.59 -16.59 10.17
N GLN A 283 -17.65 -17.19 8.98
CA GLN A 283 -18.91 -17.61 8.36
C GLN A 283 -19.68 -18.61 9.22
N THR A 284 -18.99 -19.61 9.77
CA THR A 284 -19.63 -20.67 10.58
C THR A 284 -20.17 -20.19 11.91
N THR A 285 -19.67 -19.07 12.43
CA THR A 285 -20.09 -18.52 13.73
C THR A 285 -21.06 -17.35 13.59
N ALA A 286 -21.18 -16.76 12.40
CA ALA A 286 -22.19 -15.74 12.11
C ALA A 286 -23.57 -16.33 11.75
N SER A 287 -23.63 -17.64 11.45
CA SER A 287 -24.84 -18.36 11.07
C SER A 287 -25.52 -19.12 12.22
N ASN A 288 -24.98 -19.03 13.44
CA ASN A 288 -25.59 -19.52 14.68
C ASN A 288 -26.08 -18.33 15.51
#